data_AF-A0A843KKM1-F1
#
_entry.id   AF-A0A843KKM1-F1
#
_cell.length_a   1.000
_cell.length_b   1.000
_cell.length_c   1.000
_cell.angle_alpha   90.00
_cell.angle_beta   90.00
_cell.angle_gamma   90.00
#
_symmetry.space_group_name_H-M   'P 1'
#
loop_
_entity.id
_entity.type
_entity.pdbx_description
1 polymer ?
#
loop_
_entity_poly.entity_id
_entity_poly.type
_entity_poly.pdbx_seq_one_letter_code
_entity_poly.pdbx_strand_id
1 'polypeptide(L)'
;MSEVRRLLVARGRVQCTPHATVPVDRCGFCVHSARVVVKGREVPSPARAYCSRCRDTSPVDMAKVEEIVCDDLSGEGFRSIANIIS
;
A
#
# COMPACT_ATOMS: atom_id res chain seq x y z
N MET A 1 -7.47 12.36 12.91
CA MET A 1 -6.68 11.11 12.97
C MET A 1 -7.19 10.26 11.83
N SER A 2 -6.40 10.04 10.78
CA SER A 2 -6.83 9.18 9.66
C SER A 2 -6.96 7.75 10.17
N GLU A 3 -8.12 7.15 9.95
CA GLU A 3 -8.34 5.74 10.22
C GLU A 3 -7.39 4.92 9.35
N VAL A 4 -6.68 3.96 9.96
CA VAL A 4 -5.71 3.12 9.24
C VAL A 4 -6.30 1.74 9.06
N ARG A 5 -6.28 1.25 7.83
CA ARG A 5 -6.82 -0.06 7.48
C ARG A 5 -5.69 -1.04 7.18
N ARG A 6 -5.70 -2.19 7.84
CA ARG A 6 -4.71 -3.25 7.65
C ARG A 6 -5.27 -4.34 6.74
N LEU A 7 -4.53 -4.67 5.69
CA LEU A 7 -4.88 -5.71 4.73
C LEU A 7 -3.84 -6.81 4.79
N LEU A 8 -4.28 -8.02 5.16
CA LEU A 8 -3.42 -9.20 5.13
C LEU A 8 -3.10 -9.58 3.68
N VAL A 9 -1.83 -9.89 3.43
CA VAL A 9 -1.38 -10.46 2.16
C VAL A 9 -1.56 -11.98 2.22
N ALA A 10 -2.42 -12.50 1.36
CA ALA A 10 -2.62 -13.93 1.18
C ALA A 10 -2.23 -14.31 -0.25
N ARG A 11 -1.22 -15.19 -0.39
CA ARG A 11 -0.74 -15.68 -1.69
C ARG A 11 -0.39 -14.55 -2.68
N GLY A 12 0.28 -13.50 -2.19
CA GLY A 12 0.69 -12.35 -3.01
C GLY A 12 -0.46 -11.42 -3.42
N ARG A 13 -1.63 -11.51 -2.78
CA ARG A 13 -2.80 -10.68 -3.05
C ARG A 13 -3.36 -10.10 -1.77
N VAL A 14 -4.07 -8.98 -1.90
CA VAL A 14 -4.82 -8.36 -0.80
C VAL A 14 -6.29 -8.19 -1.19
N GLN A 15 -7.19 -8.37 -0.24
CA GLN A 15 -8.61 -8.00 -0.39
C GLN A 15 -8.72 -6.47 -0.25
N CYS A 16 -8.59 -5.76 -1.37
CA CYS A 16 -8.52 -4.29 -1.38
C CYS A 16 -9.85 -3.65 -1.03
N THR A 17 -10.95 -4.22 -1.55
CA THR A 17 -12.34 -3.87 -1.22
C THR A 17 -13.13 -5.16 -0.96
N PRO A 18 -14.36 -5.09 -0.43
CA PRO A 18 -15.19 -6.29 -0.22
C PRO A 18 -15.42 -7.12 -1.49
N HIS A 19 -15.29 -6.52 -2.67
CA HIS A 19 -15.59 -7.14 -3.96
C HIS A 19 -14.36 -7.37 -4.84
N ALA A 20 -13.17 -6.91 -4.45
CA ALA A 20 -11.99 -6.96 -5.30
C ALA A 20 -10.71 -7.34 -4.55
N THR A 21 -10.03 -8.38 -5.06
CA THR A 21 -8.64 -8.68 -4.73
C THR A 21 -7.70 -8.04 -5.76
N VAL A 22 -6.57 -7.51 -5.30
CA VAL A 22 -5.50 -7.00 -6.17
C VAL A 22 -4.17 -7.66 -5.84
N PRO A 23 -3.26 -7.80 -6.82
CA PRO A 23 -1.88 -8.21 -6.55
C PRO A 23 -1.20 -7.23 -5.60
N VAL A 24 -0.39 -7.75 -4.67
CA VAL A 24 0.32 -6.93 -3.66
C VAL A 24 1.25 -5.90 -4.32
N ASP A 25 1.82 -6.20 -5.48
CA ASP A 25 2.70 -5.28 -6.22
C ASP A 25 2.00 -3.99 -6.61
N ARG A 26 0.67 -4.03 -6.84
CA ARG A 26 -0.10 -2.80 -7.14
C ARG A 26 -0.10 -1.85 -5.94
N CYS A 27 -0.05 -2.36 -4.71
CA CYS A 27 -0.04 -1.51 -3.52
C CYS A 27 1.20 -0.61 -3.46
N GLY A 28 2.34 -1.04 -4.04
CA GLY A 28 3.55 -0.22 -4.17
C GLY A 28 3.37 1.04 -5.05
N PHE A 29 2.26 1.15 -5.76
CA PHE A 29 1.90 2.31 -6.58
C PHE A 29 0.57 2.94 -6.14
N CYS A 30 0.00 2.50 -5.02
CA CYS A 30 -1.29 2.99 -4.56
C CYS A 30 -1.13 4.21 -3.66
N VAL A 31 -1.93 5.25 -3.89
CA VAL A 31 -1.89 6.51 -3.13
C VAL A 31 -2.26 6.30 -1.66
N HIS A 32 -3.11 5.30 -1.40
CA HIS A 32 -3.57 4.93 -0.06
C HIS A 32 -2.57 4.04 0.68
N SER A 33 -1.62 3.40 -0.02
CA SER A 33 -0.65 2.51 0.63
C SER A 33 0.37 3.36 1.39
N ALA A 34 0.13 3.51 2.68
CA ALA A 34 0.96 4.36 3.52
C ALA A 34 2.23 3.64 3.98
N ARG A 35 2.05 2.42 4.48
CA ARG A 35 3.10 1.58 5.08
C ARG A 35 2.86 0.12 4.72
N VAL A 36 3.89 -0.70 4.88
CA VAL A 36 3.86 -2.15 4.64
C VAL A 36 4.54 -2.88 5.78
N VAL A 37 4.09 -4.09 6.08
CA VAL A 37 4.69 -4.93 7.13
C VAL A 37 5.52 -6.03 6.48
N VAL A 38 6.80 -6.11 6.85
CA VAL A 38 7.75 -7.13 6.38
C VAL A 38 8.43 -7.74 7.60
N LYS A 39 8.33 -9.06 7.78
CA LYS A 39 8.88 -9.76 8.95
C LYS A 39 8.39 -9.14 10.27
N GLY A 40 7.11 -8.82 10.35
CA GLY A 40 6.50 -8.15 11.51
C GLY A 40 6.94 -6.70 11.74
N ARG A 41 7.74 -6.09 10.85
CA ARG A 41 8.17 -4.69 10.96
C ARG A 41 7.42 -3.80 9.97
N GLU A 42 6.83 -2.74 10.47
CA GLU A 42 6.17 -1.73 9.67
C GLU A 42 7.20 -0.76 9.09
N VAL A 43 7.25 -0.65 7.76
CA VAL A 43 8.14 0.24 7.02
C VAL A 43 7.34 1.11 6.03
N PRO A 44 7.88 2.26 5.60
CA PRO A 44 7.23 3.09 4.59
C PRO A 44 6.95 2.32 3.30
N SER A 45 5.78 2.58 2.70
CA SER A 45 5.43 1.95 1.41
C SER A 45 6.30 2.51 0.28
N PRO A 46 6.70 1.70 -0.71
CA PRO A 46 7.35 2.19 -1.94
C PRO A 46 6.53 3.26 -2.67
N ALA A 47 5.21 3.29 -2.47
CA ALA A 47 4.34 4.33 -2.99
C ALA A 47 4.76 5.73 -2.53
N ARG A 48 5.40 5.84 -1.35
CA ARG A 48 5.90 7.11 -0.80
C ARG A 48 7.11 7.67 -1.54
N ALA A 49 7.77 6.89 -2.39
CA ALA A 49 8.83 7.39 -3.28
C ALA A 49 8.31 8.50 -4.20
N TYR A 50 7.04 8.39 -4.61
CA TYR A 50 6.37 9.35 -5.49
C TYR A 50 5.70 10.50 -4.75
N CYS A 51 5.73 10.50 -3.40
CA CYS A 51 5.19 11.59 -2.62
C CYS A 51 6.19 12.76 -2.61
N SER A 52 5.78 13.91 -3.15
CA SER A 52 6.61 15.14 -3.20
C SER A 52 7.11 15.62 -1.83
N ARG A 53 6.37 15.26 -0.76
CA ARG A 53 6.67 15.62 0.63
C ARG A 53 7.50 14.57 1.38
N CYS A 54 7.27 13.27 1.16
CA CYS A 54 7.97 12.20 1.89
C CYS A 54 9.29 11.79 1.20
N ARG A 55 9.26 11.60 -0.13
CA ARG A 55 10.41 11.18 -0.95
C ARG A 55 11.16 9.94 -0.42
N ASP A 56 10.44 9.00 0.18
CA ASP A 56 11.06 7.80 0.73
C ASP A 56 11.34 6.78 -0.37
N THR A 57 12.61 6.51 -0.64
CA THR A 57 13.07 5.63 -1.73
C THR A 57 13.53 4.27 -1.22
N SER A 58 13.19 3.92 0.03
CA SER A 58 13.55 2.64 0.61
C SER A 58 12.99 1.48 -0.22
N PRO A 59 13.84 0.62 -0.79
CA PRO A 59 13.37 -0.49 -1.60
C PRO A 59 12.70 -1.53 -0.69
N VAL A 60 11.46 -1.88 -1.02
CA VAL A 60 10.74 -2.98 -0.38
C VAL A 60 10.52 -4.11 -1.38
N ASP A 61 10.91 -5.32 -0.99
CA ASP A 61 10.56 -6.53 -1.70
C ASP A 61 9.09 -6.88 -1.42
N MET A 62 8.21 -6.51 -2.35
CA MET A 62 6.76 -6.70 -2.24
C MET A 62 6.34 -8.16 -2.09
N ALA A 63 7.18 -9.11 -2.54
CA ALA A 63 6.91 -10.55 -2.39
C ALA A 63 7.06 -11.02 -0.93
N LYS A 64 7.74 -10.26 -0.08
CA LYS A 64 7.92 -10.53 1.36
C LYS A 64 6.95 -9.78 2.25
N VAL A 65 6.04 -9.01 1.68
CA VAL A 65 5.08 -8.20 2.45
C VAL A 65 3.99 -9.10 3.02
N GLU A 66 3.74 -8.94 4.31
CA GLU A 66 2.76 -9.69 5.10
C GLU A 66 1.46 -8.90 5.24
N GLU A 67 1.56 -7.57 5.39
CA GLU A 67 0.40 -6.68 5.50
C GLU A 67 0.63 -5.36 4.76
N ILE A 68 -0.45 -4.80 4.24
CA ILE A 68 -0.50 -3.43 3.73
C ILE A 68 -1.27 -2.56 4.73
N VAL A 69 -0.71 -1.42 5.09
CA VAL A 69 -1.36 -0.42 5.94
C VAL A 69 -1.80 0.75 5.06
N CYS A 70 -3.11 0.88 4.86
CA CYS A 70 -3.73 1.94 4.09
C CYS A 70 -4.14 3.12 4.98
N ASP A 71 -4.07 4.34 4.45
CA ASP A 71 -4.60 5.56 5.07
C ASP A 71 -5.96 6.01 4.47
N ASP A 72 -6.69 5.06 3.87
CA ASP A 72 -8.05 5.28 3.35
C ASP A 72 -9.13 5.10 4.42
N LEU A 73 -10.23 5.85 4.29
CA LEU A 73 -11.29 5.87 5.29
C LEU A 73 -12.25 4.66 5.20
N SER A 74 -12.49 4.11 4.01
CA SER A 74 -13.59 3.13 3.84
C SER A 74 -13.38 2.11 2.72
N GLY A 75 -12.13 1.76 2.37
CA GLY A 75 -11.93 0.82 1.26
C GLY A 75 -12.22 1.44 -0.09
N GLU A 76 -11.64 2.62 -0.35
CA GLU A 76 -11.84 3.38 -1.59
C GLU A 76 -11.34 2.64 -2.85
N GLY A 77 -10.60 1.56 -2.65
CA GLY A 77 -10.04 0.73 -3.70
C GLY A 77 -8.67 1.20 -4.15
N PHE A 78 -8.18 0.58 -5.22
CA PHE A 78 -6.87 0.89 -5.76
C PHE A 78 -6.90 2.20 -6.56
N ARG A 79 -6.02 3.15 -6.21
CA ARG A 79 -5.77 4.37 -6.96
C ARG A 79 -4.28 4.52 -7.23
N SER A 80 -3.89 4.45 -8.50
CA SER A 80 -2.48 4.58 -8.90
C SER A 80 -1.98 6.02 -8.69
N ILE A 81 -0.79 6.18 -8.10
CA ILE A 81 -0.12 7.48 -7.97
C ILE A 81 0.16 8.09 -9.34
N ALA A 82 0.41 7.28 -10.38
CA ALA A 82 0.65 7.76 -11.73
C ALA A 82 -0.51 8.62 -12.28
N ASN A 83 -1.74 8.36 -11.84
CA ASN A 83 -2.91 9.14 -12.25
C ASN A 83 -3.07 10.46 -11.47
N ILE A 84 -2.31 10.67 -10.39
CA ILE A 84 -2.36 11.90 -9.57
C ILE A 84 -1.28 12.90 -10.01
N ILE A 85 -0.15 12.41 -10.52
CA ILE A 85 0.97 13.26 -10.97
C ILE A 85 0.88 13.65 -12.46
N SER A 86 -0.24 13.35 -13.12
CA SER A 86 -0.50 13.71 -14.52
C SER A 86 -1.08 15.11 -14.67
#